data_AF-A0A7V9QRV2-F1
#
_entry.id   AF-A0A7V9QRV2-F1
#
_cell.length_a   1.000
_cell.length_b   1.000
_cell.length_c   1.000
_cell.angle_alpha   90.00
_cell.angle_beta   90.00
_cell.angle_gamma   90.00
#
_symmetry.space_group_name_H-M   'P 1'
#
loop_
_entity.id
_entity.type
_entity.pdbx_description
1 polymer ?
#
loop_
_entity_poly.entity_id
_entity_poly.type
_entity_poly.pdbx_seq_one_letter_code
_entity_poly.pdbx_strand_id
1 'polypeptide(L)'
;MALVYIDSNDSADRFLSEIAGTREIAVDTEGASFHRFVDRIYLIQLSTRTTSAIIDPLAVTNLDKLGRLLEDPAVEVVFHDADYDLRLLHQDYGWHPTNIFDTRITAQLIGLKSFGLAALLDQYFAVKLDKQHQRADWSMRPLTEGMLAYAAQDTAHLLELKDKLEAELVKLGRLEWAREEFARLEGTRWQQEDEADAFFKVKGARDLSRRELALLRELVIWRDEVAKEMDRATFRVVGNEVLLSIARTQPQSASDLGAIKGMPRGILERRGQDVLAAVRRGMSVPEDRLPKFPRGQRWDKDSGLDSRVALLKNARDAAAARLSLDPGVLCSRDRLEAIARKNPASTSEMIEVPGVRRWHAAEMGEAFLDALKSAKV
;
A
#
# COMPACT_ATOMS: atom_id res chain seq x y z
N MET A 1 -5.17 20.47 -21.62
CA MET A 1 -6.26 19.48 -21.56
C MET A 1 -7.46 20.15 -20.91
N ALA A 2 -8.69 19.93 -21.40
CA ALA A 2 -9.88 20.40 -20.68
C ALA A 2 -10.10 19.50 -19.47
N LEU A 3 -10.32 20.10 -18.29
CA LEU A 3 -10.67 19.38 -17.06
C LEU A 3 -12.18 19.40 -16.89
N VAL A 4 -12.78 18.22 -16.69
CA VAL A 4 -14.22 18.05 -16.47
C VAL A 4 -14.45 17.51 -15.06
N TYR A 5 -15.24 18.21 -14.25
CA TYR A 5 -15.74 17.67 -12.99
C TYR A 5 -17.08 16.96 -13.24
N ILE A 6 -17.19 15.70 -12.81
CA ILE A 6 -18.31 14.82 -13.09
C ILE A 6 -18.98 14.43 -11.76
N ASP A 7 -20.16 14.97 -11.53
CA ASP A 7 -20.96 14.81 -10.31
C ASP A 7 -22.40 14.34 -10.57
N SER A 8 -22.66 13.76 -11.74
CA SER A 8 -23.96 13.17 -12.06
C SER A 8 -23.81 11.96 -12.99
N ASN A 9 -24.75 11.01 -12.93
CA ASN A 9 -24.75 9.86 -13.84
C ASN A 9 -24.82 10.29 -15.31
N ASP A 10 -25.57 11.34 -15.65
CA ASP A 10 -25.70 11.82 -17.03
C ASP A 10 -24.40 12.45 -17.58
N SER A 11 -23.65 13.17 -16.75
CA SER A 11 -22.32 13.68 -17.15
C SER A 11 -21.29 12.56 -17.22
N ALA A 12 -21.35 11.58 -16.31
CA ALA A 12 -20.49 10.40 -16.35
C ALA A 12 -20.74 9.55 -17.60
N ASP A 13 -22.00 9.28 -17.92
CA ASP A 13 -22.38 8.46 -19.07
C ASP A 13 -21.93 9.07 -20.39
N ARG A 14 -22.05 10.40 -20.54
CA ARG A 14 -21.58 11.12 -21.72
C ARG A 14 -20.06 11.04 -21.84
N PHE A 15 -19.33 11.39 -20.78
CA PHE A 15 -17.87 11.35 -20.79
C PHE A 15 -17.32 9.95 -21.07
N LEU A 16 -17.84 8.93 -20.38
CA LEU A 16 -17.41 7.54 -20.56
C LEU A 16 -17.73 7.01 -21.96
N SER A 17 -18.84 7.45 -22.57
CA SER A 17 -19.14 7.14 -23.96
C SER A 17 -18.21 7.85 -24.95
N GLU A 18 -17.77 9.08 -24.66
CA GLU A 18 -16.78 9.81 -25.47
C GLU A 18 -15.41 9.13 -25.48
N ILE A 19 -14.98 8.56 -24.34
CA ILE A 19 -13.67 7.93 -24.21
C ILE A 19 -13.67 6.41 -24.46
N ALA A 20 -14.82 5.81 -24.80
CA ALA A 20 -14.96 4.35 -24.95
C ALA A 20 -14.04 3.72 -26.02
N GLY A 21 -13.56 4.51 -26.99
CA GLY A 21 -12.65 4.05 -28.03
C GLY A 21 -11.16 4.13 -27.67
N THR A 22 -10.82 4.65 -26.49
CA THR A 22 -9.44 4.86 -26.04
C THR A 22 -8.74 3.52 -25.78
N ARG A 23 -7.42 3.47 -26.01
CA ARG A 23 -6.57 2.29 -25.80
C ARG A 23 -5.55 2.44 -24.66
N GLU A 24 -5.49 3.61 -24.05
CA GLU A 24 -4.68 3.86 -22.86
C GLU A 24 -5.32 4.94 -22.00
N ILE A 25 -5.34 4.75 -20.69
CA ILE A 25 -5.96 5.69 -19.75
C ILE A 25 -5.13 5.80 -18.48
N ALA A 26 -4.85 7.01 -18.05
CA ALA A 26 -4.23 7.28 -16.75
C ALA A 26 -5.30 7.34 -15.67
N VAL A 27 -5.06 6.68 -14.56
CA VAL A 27 -5.99 6.58 -13.43
C VAL A 27 -5.25 6.88 -12.13
N ASP A 28 -5.93 7.60 -11.25
CA ASP A 28 -5.54 7.79 -9.85
C ASP A 28 -6.82 7.75 -8.99
N THR A 29 -6.66 7.53 -7.69
CA THR A 29 -7.78 7.57 -6.74
C THR A 29 -7.42 8.31 -5.45
N GLU A 30 -8.40 8.99 -4.87
CA GLU A 30 -8.23 9.64 -3.57
C GLU A 30 -9.10 9.00 -2.49
N GLY A 31 -8.43 8.45 -1.48
CA GLY A 31 -9.03 7.92 -0.26
C GLY A 31 -9.11 8.95 0.87
N ALA A 32 -9.65 8.57 2.02
CA ALA A 32 -9.70 9.45 3.20
C ALA A 32 -9.31 8.75 4.50
N SER A 33 -8.54 7.65 4.45
CA SER A 33 -8.07 6.90 5.63
C SER A 33 -7.41 7.75 6.73
N PHE A 34 -6.84 8.91 6.42
CA PHE A 34 -6.27 9.81 7.42
C PHE A 34 -7.34 10.58 8.23
N HIS A 35 -8.59 10.58 7.78
CA HIS A 35 -9.71 11.31 8.38
C HIS A 35 -10.86 10.38 8.76
N ARG A 36 -11.15 9.37 7.93
CA ARG A 36 -12.31 8.45 8.03
C ARG A 36 -11.91 7.06 8.48
N PHE A 37 -12.88 6.32 9.01
CA PHE A 37 -12.66 4.92 9.42
C PHE A 37 -12.76 3.98 8.23
N VAL A 38 -13.82 4.15 7.43
CA VAL A 38 -13.99 3.42 6.18
C VAL A 38 -13.12 4.09 5.14
N ASP A 39 -12.03 3.41 4.79
CA ASP A 39 -11.23 3.82 3.64
C ASP A 39 -11.96 3.37 2.38
N ARG A 40 -12.23 4.31 1.48
CA ARG A 40 -12.99 4.12 0.25
C ARG A 40 -12.61 5.21 -0.74
N ILE A 41 -12.99 5.05 -2.00
CA ILE A 41 -12.73 6.01 -3.06
C ILE A 41 -13.69 7.20 -2.90
N TYR A 42 -13.11 8.38 -2.70
CA TYR A 42 -13.84 9.65 -2.64
C TYR A 42 -13.65 10.50 -3.90
N LEU A 43 -12.70 10.14 -4.77
CA LEU A 43 -12.46 10.79 -6.04
C LEU A 43 -11.76 9.80 -6.98
N ILE A 44 -12.12 9.82 -8.26
CA ILE A 44 -11.41 9.09 -9.32
C ILE A 44 -10.95 10.10 -10.35
N GLN A 45 -9.66 10.09 -10.66
CA GLN A 45 -9.09 10.94 -11.69
C GLN A 45 -8.80 10.10 -12.92
N LEU A 46 -9.17 10.61 -14.09
CA LEU A 46 -8.96 9.95 -15.37
C LEU A 46 -8.31 10.94 -16.33
N SER A 47 -7.28 10.50 -17.04
CA SER A 47 -6.74 11.26 -18.16
C SER A 47 -6.54 10.36 -19.37
N THR A 48 -7.08 10.81 -20.50
CA THR A 48 -6.72 10.32 -21.83
C THR A 48 -5.71 11.29 -22.45
N ARG A 49 -5.30 11.05 -23.70
CA ARG A 49 -4.42 11.98 -24.43
C ARG A 49 -5.03 13.35 -24.71
N THR A 50 -6.36 13.49 -24.63
CA THR A 50 -7.07 14.70 -25.07
C THR A 50 -7.95 15.32 -23.99
N THR A 51 -8.36 14.56 -22.97
CA THR A 51 -9.28 15.02 -21.93
C THR A 51 -8.91 14.47 -20.55
N SER A 52 -9.14 15.28 -19.52
CA SER A 52 -9.06 14.89 -18.11
C SER A 52 -10.41 15.02 -17.44
N ALA A 53 -10.74 14.08 -16.57
CA ALA A 53 -11.92 14.14 -15.73
C ALA A 53 -11.59 13.84 -14.28
N ILE A 54 -12.38 14.45 -13.40
CA ILE A 54 -12.46 14.13 -11.98
C ILE A 54 -13.90 13.68 -11.73
N ILE A 55 -14.06 12.42 -11.34
CA ILE A 55 -15.35 11.82 -11.04
C ILE A 55 -15.56 11.82 -9.53
N ASP A 56 -16.70 12.37 -9.09
CA ASP A 56 -17.20 12.27 -7.72
C ASP A 56 -18.05 11.00 -7.55
N PRO A 57 -17.50 9.91 -7.00
CA PRO A 57 -18.22 8.65 -6.84
C PRO A 57 -19.33 8.72 -5.77
N LEU A 58 -19.40 9.78 -4.95
CA LEU A 58 -20.50 9.97 -4.01
C LEU A 58 -21.77 10.44 -4.72
N ALA A 59 -21.63 11.13 -5.85
CA ALA A 59 -22.73 11.64 -6.65
C ALA A 59 -23.03 10.75 -7.87
N VAL A 60 -22.01 10.10 -8.43
CA VAL A 60 -22.12 9.18 -9.56
C VAL A 60 -22.24 7.74 -9.04
N THR A 61 -23.42 7.16 -9.19
CA THR A 61 -23.75 5.82 -8.65
C THR A 61 -23.62 4.70 -9.67
N ASN A 62 -23.53 5.02 -10.96
CA ASN A 62 -23.31 4.04 -12.02
C ASN A 62 -21.98 4.31 -12.74
N LEU A 63 -20.98 3.47 -12.46
CA LEU A 63 -19.66 3.50 -13.08
C LEU A 63 -19.36 2.22 -13.86
N ASP A 64 -20.37 1.43 -14.24
CA ASP A 64 -20.18 0.15 -14.93
C ASP A 64 -19.37 0.28 -16.23
N LYS A 65 -19.58 1.38 -16.98
CA LYS A 65 -18.82 1.66 -18.20
C LYS A 65 -17.33 1.90 -17.92
N LEU A 66 -17.01 2.57 -16.80
CA LEU A 66 -15.63 2.78 -16.39
C LEU A 66 -14.99 1.44 -16.00
N GLY A 67 -15.67 0.63 -15.19
CA GLY A 67 -15.21 -0.72 -14.84
C GLY A 67 -14.89 -1.56 -16.08
N ARG A 68 -15.82 -1.63 -17.04
CA ARG A 68 -15.60 -2.35 -18.31
C ARG A 68 -14.41 -1.81 -19.11
N LEU A 69 -14.17 -0.51 -19.09
CA LEU A 69 -13.04 0.10 -19.78
C LEU A 69 -11.71 -0.26 -19.09
N LEU A 70 -11.67 -0.21 -17.76
CA LEU A 70 -10.46 -0.52 -16.99
C LEU A 70 -10.12 -2.02 -16.97
N GLU A 71 -11.13 -2.89 -17.08
CA GLU A 71 -10.99 -4.35 -17.15
C GLU A 71 -10.82 -4.87 -18.60
N ASP A 72 -10.88 -4.02 -19.62
CA ASP A 72 -10.64 -4.43 -21.01
C ASP A 72 -9.14 -4.67 -21.22
N PRO A 73 -8.70 -5.91 -21.56
CA PRO A 73 -7.28 -6.19 -21.81
C PRO A 73 -6.71 -5.43 -23.02
N ALA A 74 -7.54 -4.85 -23.89
CA ALA A 74 -7.12 -4.00 -24.99
C ALA A 74 -6.85 -2.53 -24.57
N VAL A 75 -7.08 -2.19 -23.31
CA VAL A 75 -6.87 -0.85 -22.75
C VAL A 75 -5.72 -0.91 -21.74
N GLU A 76 -4.65 -0.16 -21.98
CA GLU A 76 -3.56 -0.04 -21.02
C GLU A 76 -3.91 0.98 -19.94
N VAL A 77 -3.94 0.55 -18.68
CA VAL A 77 -4.28 1.40 -17.53
C VAL A 77 -3.00 1.83 -16.83
N VAL A 78 -2.72 3.13 -16.92
CA VAL A 78 -1.48 3.73 -16.42
C VAL A 78 -1.70 4.30 -15.02
N PHE A 79 -0.87 3.89 -14.08
CA PHE A 79 -0.86 4.34 -12.69
C PHE A 79 0.52 4.85 -12.27
N HIS A 80 0.58 5.50 -11.12
CA HIS A 80 1.81 5.74 -10.38
C HIS A 80 1.71 5.11 -8.99
N ASP A 81 2.44 4.02 -8.71
CA ASP A 81 2.35 3.29 -7.43
C ASP A 81 0.99 2.61 -7.19
N ALA A 82 0.53 1.84 -8.18
CA ALA A 82 -0.86 1.36 -8.31
C ALA A 82 -1.39 0.46 -7.18
N ASP A 83 -0.54 -0.05 -6.27
CA ASP A 83 -0.95 -1.08 -5.30
C ASP A 83 -2.13 -0.63 -4.44
N TYR A 84 -2.14 0.62 -3.99
CA TYR A 84 -3.22 1.14 -3.15
C TYR A 84 -4.50 1.39 -3.95
N ASP A 85 -4.40 2.03 -5.12
CA ASP A 85 -5.55 2.29 -6.00
C ASP A 85 -6.25 0.99 -6.40
N LEU A 86 -5.50 -0.03 -6.80
CA LEU A 86 -6.06 -1.33 -7.19
C LEU A 86 -6.79 -2.02 -6.05
N ARG A 87 -6.30 -1.88 -4.81
CA ARG A 87 -7.01 -2.40 -3.62
C ARG A 87 -8.32 -1.66 -3.40
N LEU A 88 -8.33 -0.34 -3.53
CA LEU A 88 -9.53 0.48 -3.37
C LEU A 88 -10.56 0.20 -4.49
N LEU A 89 -10.12 0.12 -5.74
CA LEU A 89 -10.97 -0.21 -6.89
C LEU A 89 -11.63 -1.59 -6.72
N HIS A 90 -10.86 -2.58 -6.24
CA HIS A 90 -11.40 -3.89 -5.89
C HIS A 90 -12.38 -3.82 -4.72
N GLN A 91 -12.06 -3.08 -3.65
CA GLN A 91 -12.90 -3.00 -2.46
C GLN A 91 -14.28 -2.38 -2.78
N ASP A 92 -14.29 -1.27 -3.51
CA ASP A 92 -15.49 -0.46 -3.69
C ASP A 92 -16.32 -0.91 -4.90
N TYR A 93 -15.67 -1.39 -5.96
CA TYR A 93 -16.33 -1.72 -7.22
C TYR A 93 -16.11 -3.16 -7.68
N GLY A 94 -15.20 -3.90 -7.06
CA GLY A 94 -14.84 -5.25 -7.49
C GLY A 94 -14.09 -5.30 -8.82
N TRP A 95 -13.48 -4.20 -9.25
CA TRP A 95 -12.77 -4.12 -10.55
C TRP A 95 -11.37 -4.71 -10.49
N HIS A 96 -10.93 -5.29 -11.62
CA HIS A 96 -9.62 -5.92 -11.79
C HIS A 96 -8.96 -5.48 -13.10
N PRO A 97 -8.25 -4.34 -13.13
CA PRO A 97 -7.47 -3.95 -14.30
C PRO A 97 -6.41 -5.01 -14.65
N THR A 98 -6.34 -5.42 -15.92
CA THR A 98 -5.47 -6.55 -16.38
C THR A 98 -4.39 -6.16 -17.39
N ASN A 99 -4.23 -4.88 -17.74
CA ASN A 99 -3.18 -4.42 -18.63
C ASN A 99 -2.58 -3.14 -18.04
N ILE A 100 -1.79 -3.32 -16.99
CA ILE A 100 -1.32 -2.22 -16.13
C ILE A 100 0.05 -1.73 -16.59
N PHE A 101 0.24 -0.41 -16.59
CA PHE A 101 1.55 0.22 -16.64
C PHE A 101 1.78 1.04 -15.37
N ASP A 102 2.81 0.71 -14.59
CA ASP A 102 3.18 1.47 -13.40
C ASP A 102 4.45 2.30 -13.63
N THR A 103 4.28 3.63 -13.60
CA THR A 103 5.37 4.58 -13.85
C THR A 103 6.43 4.58 -12.74
N ARG A 104 6.06 4.28 -11.49
CA ARG A 104 7.01 4.19 -10.38
C ARG A 104 7.89 2.96 -10.50
N ILE A 105 7.30 1.79 -10.78
CA ILE A 105 8.05 0.56 -11.03
C ILE A 105 9.01 0.76 -12.21
N THR A 106 8.52 1.39 -13.29
CA THR A 106 9.35 1.69 -14.46
C THR A 106 10.54 2.60 -14.10
N ALA A 107 10.30 3.69 -13.36
CA ALA A 107 11.34 4.59 -12.89
C ALA A 107 12.39 3.88 -12.02
N GLN A 108 11.96 2.96 -11.16
CA GLN A 108 12.86 2.13 -10.35
C GLN A 108 13.72 1.21 -11.23
N LEU A 109 13.14 0.56 -12.24
CA LEU A 109 13.85 -0.33 -13.16
C LEU A 109 14.75 0.40 -14.16
N ILE A 110 14.53 1.69 -14.40
CA ILE A 110 15.48 2.56 -15.10
C ILE A 110 16.70 2.87 -14.22
N GLY A 111 16.52 2.91 -12.89
CA GLY A 111 17.57 3.28 -11.93
C GLY A 111 17.48 4.73 -11.45
N LEU A 112 16.31 5.37 -11.57
CA LEU A 112 16.10 6.72 -11.05
C LEU A 112 16.14 6.70 -9.51
N LYS A 113 16.85 7.67 -8.92
CA LYS A 113 16.97 7.80 -7.45
C LYS A 113 15.71 8.35 -6.79
N SER A 114 14.97 9.19 -7.52
CA SER A 114 13.74 9.81 -7.08
C SER A 114 12.62 9.39 -8.03
N PHE A 115 11.73 8.55 -7.53
CA PHE A 115 10.70 7.89 -8.35
C PHE A 115 9.27 8.17 -7.85
N GLY A 116 9.08 9.17 -6.98
CA GLY A 116 7.74 9.67 -6.65
C GLY A 116 7.23 10.61 -7.74
N LEU A 117 5.92 10.64 -7.96
CA LEU A 117 5.29 11.36 -9.09
C LEU A 117 5.77 12.81 -9.21
N ALA A 118 5.74 13.58 -8.12
CA ALA A 118 6.21 14.97 -8.11
C ALA A 118 7.67 15.13 -8.57
N ALA A 119 8.56 14.18 -8.23
CA ALA A 119 9.95 14.21 -8.65
C ALA A 119 10.10 13.87 -10.13
N LEU A 120 9.32 12.90 -10.62
CA LEU A 120 9.30 12.53 -12.03
C LEU A 120 8.72 13.67 -12.88
N LEU A 121 7.65 14.32 -12.44
CA LEU A 121 7.06 15.45 -13.17
C LEU A 121 7.99 16.66 -13.23
N ASP A 122 8.71 16.96 -12.15
CA ASP A 122 9.73 18.02 -12.15
C ASP A 122 10.89 17.65 -13.09
N GLN A 123 11.39 16.43 -13.02
CA GLN A 123 12.50 15.96 -13.87
C GLN A 123 12.16 15.95 -15.36
N TYR A 124 10.97 15.47 -15.74
CA TYR A 124 10.62 15.22 -17.14
C TYR A 124 9.83 16.35 -17.81
N PHE A 125 9.17 17.20 -17.02
CA PHE A 125 8.30 18.26 -17.52
C PHE A 125 8.54 19.63 -16.86
N ALA A 126 9.47 19.73 -15.89
CA ALA A 126 9.67 20.93 -15.07
C ALA A 126 8.39 21.38 -14.33
N VAL A 127 7.49 20.42 -14.04
CA VAL A 127 6.23 20.64 -13.33
C VAL A 127 6.46 20.40 -11.85
N LYS A 128 6.22 21.43 -11.03
CA LYS A 128 6.30 21.33 -9.57
C LYS A 128 4.92 21.07 -8.99
N LEU A 129 4.67 19.83 -8.56
CA LEU A 129 3.46 19.50 -7.82
C LEU A 129 3.52 20.12 -6.42
N ASP A 130 2.42 20.76 -6.02
CA ASP A 130 2.22 21.23 -4.67
C ASP A 130 1.82 20.06 -3.76
N LYS A 131 2.47 19.90 -2.61
CA LYS A 131 2.18 18.81 -1.66
C LYS A 131 1.05 19.16 -0.68
N GLN A 132 0.45 20.34 -0.79
CA GLN A 132 -0.55 20.84 0.15
C GLN A 132 -1.76 19.91 0.35
N HIS A 133 -2.18 19.18 -0.69
CA HIS A 133 -3.40 18.38 -0.65
C HIS A 133 -3.21 16.86 -0.50
N GLN A 134 -1.96 16.37 -0.40
CA GLN A 134 -1.67 14.93 -0.22
C GLN A 134 -2.33 14.30 1.03
N ARG A 135 -2.66 15.11 2.04
CA ARG A 135 -3.36 14.66 3.27
C ARG A 135 -4.69 15.38 3.48
N ALA A 136 -5.25 15.96 2.42
CA ALA A 136 -6.54 16.61 2.49
C ALA A 136 -7.65 15.62 2.88
N ASP A 137 -8.77 16.13 3.38
CA ASP A 137 -9.95 15.31 3.63
C ASP A 137 -10.79 15.24 2.36
N TRP A 138 -10.50 14.25 1.52
CA TRP A 138 -11.20 14.02 0.26
C TRP A 138 -12.67 13.64 0.42
N SER A 139 -13.12 13.37 1.65
CA SER A 139 -14.54 13.16 1.96
C SER A 139 -15.37 14.44 2.02
N MET A 140 -14.72 15.61 2.06
CA MET A 140 -15.43 16.89 2.16
C MET A 140 -16.17 17.23 0.87
N ARG A 141 -17.34 17.86 1.01
CA ARG A 141 -18.09 18.46 -0.10
C ARG A 141 -18.60 19.86 0.27
N PRO A 142 -18.58 20.82 -0.68
CA PRO A 142 -17.93 20.72 -2.00
C PRO A 142 -16.40 20.66 -1.88
N LEU A 143 -15.74 20.05 -2.87
CA LEU A 143 -14.28 20.10 -2.99
C LEU A 143 -13.84 21.52 -3.35
N THR A 144 -12.69 21.96 -2.84
CA THR A 144 -12.15 23.28 -3.20
C THR A 144 -11.48 23.25 -4.57
N GLU A 145 -11.36 24.41 -5.22
CA GLU A 145 -10.64 24.52 -6.50
C GLU A 145 -9.20 24.02 -6.41
N GLY A 146 -8.51 24.26 -5.28
CA GLY A 146 -7.16 23.76 -5.04
C GLY A 146 -7.07 22.24 -4.96
N MET A 147 -8.06 21.59 -4.34
CA MET A 147 -8.15 20.12 -4.30
C MET A 147 -8.39 19.53 -5.68
N LEU A 148 -9.31 20.11 -6.46
CA LEU A 148 -9.57 19.67 -7.83
C LEU A 148 -8.35 19.88 -8.75
N ALA A 149 -7.66 21.01 -8.61
CA ALA A 149 -6.45 21.29 -9.38
C ALA A 149 -5.30 20.33 -9.03
N TYR A 150 -5.13 19.99 -7.76
CA TYR A 150 -4.15 18.99 -7.31
C TYR A 150 -4.47 17.62 -7.92
N ALA A 151 -5.69 17.11 -7.71
CA ALA A 151 -6.12 15.81 -8.21
C ALA A 151 -5.95 15.69 -9.74
N ALA A 152 -6.31 16.74 -10.49
CA ALA A 152 -6.14 16.73 -11.94
C ALA A 152 -4.68 16.52 -12.38
N GLN A 153 -3.71 17.03 -11.62
CA GLN A 153 -2.30 16.94 -11.97
C GLN A 153 -1.73 15.53 -11.85
N ASP A 154 -2.30 14.68 -10.99
CA ASP A 154 -1.78 13.33 -10.73
C ASP A 154 -1.94 12.40 -11.95
N THR A 155 -2.91 12.68 -12.84
CA THR A 155 -3.08 11.90 -14.09
C THR A 155 -2.74 12.68 -15.37
N ALA A 156 -2.78 14.02 -15.35
CA ALA A 156 -2.69 14.84 -16.57
C ALA A 156 -1.42 14.59 -17.42
N HIS A 157 -0.29 14.31 -16.78
CA HIS A 157 0.99 14.05 -17.46
C HIS A 157 1.38 12.57 -17.49
N LEU A 158 0.56 11.68 -16.93
CA LEU A 158 0.97 10.33 -16.63
C LEU A 158 1.17 9.48 -17.89
N LEU A 159 0.34 9.69 -18.93
CA LEU A 159 0.51 9.03 -20.23
C LEU A 159 1.78 9.51 -20.97
N GLU A 160 2.08 10.80 -20.91
CA GLU A 160 3.30 11.37 -21.50
C GLU A 160 4.56 10.92 -20.74
N LEU A 161 4.44 10.78 -19.42
CA LEU A 161 5.50 10.25 -18.56
C LEU A 161 5.77 8.78 -18.90
N LYS A 162 4.70 7.99 -19.05
CA LYS A 162 4.76 6.59 -19.48
C LYS A 162 5.54 6.44 -20.80
N ASP A 163 5.27 7.25 -21.82
CA ASP A 163 6.01 7.18 -23.09
C ASP A 163 7.52 7.40 -22.91
N LYS A 164 7.90 8.40 -22.09
CA LYS A 164 9.32 8.73 -21.84
C LYS A 164 10.02 7.61 -21.08
N LEU A 165 9.39 7.11 -20.02
CA LEU A 165 9.93 6.05 -19.18
C LEU A 165 10.01 4.72 -19.96
N GLU A 166 8.99 4.36 -20.72
CA GLU A 166 9.00 3.15 -21.55
C GLU A 166 10.13 3.20 -22.58
N ALA A 167 10.31 4.35 -23.27
CA ALA A 167 11.38 4.52 -24.25
C ALA A 167 12.78 4.36 -23.63
N GLU A 168 12.98 4.82 -22.40
CA GLU A 168 14.24 4.61 -21.65
C GLU A 168 14.40 3.14 -21.24
N LEU A 169 13.34 2.52 -20.74
CA LEU A 169 13.35 1.13 -20.31
C LEU A 169 13.66 0.16 -21.48
N VAL A 170 13.12 0.44 -22.67
CA VAL A 170 13.41 -0.28 -23.91
C VAL A 170 14.88 -0.17 -24.29
N LYS A 171 15.48 1.03 -24.21
CA LYS A 171 16.91 1.23 -24.47
C LYS A 171 17.80 0.44 -23.52
N LEU A 172 17.36 0.25 -22.28
CA LEU A 172 18.05 -0.56 -21.27
C LEU A 172 17.81 -2.07 -21.42
N GLY A 173 16.90 -2.49 -22.30
CA GLY A 173 16.53 -3.90 -22.47
C GLY A 173 15.73 -4.49 -21.31
N ARG A 174 15.00 -3.66 -20.56
CA ARG A 174 14.32 -4.04 -19.30
C ARG A 174 12.79 -4.11 -19.39
N LEU A 175 12.23 -3.99 -20.60
CA LEU A 175 10.77 -3.99 -20.79
C LEU A 175 10.10 -5.25 -20.22
N GLU A 176 10.69 -6.42 -20.44
CA GLU A 176 10.17 -7.68 -19.90
C GLU A 176 10.23 -7.75 -18.37
N TRP A 177 11.16 -7.04 -17.74
CA TRP A 177 11.24 -6.97 -16.27
C TRP A 177 10.03 -6.20 -15.73
N ALA A 178 9.70 -5.07 -16.36
CA ALA A 178 8.55 -4.27 -15.99
C ALA A 178 7.24 -5.03 -16.22
N ARG A 179 7.08 -5.69 -17.38
CA ARG A 179 5.90 -6.54 -17.66
C ARG A 179 5.70 -7.61 -16.59
N GLU A 180 6.79 -8.26 -16.15
CA GLU A 180 6.70 -9.25 -15.07
C GLU A 180 6.27 -8.62 -13.72
N GLU A 181 6.68 -7.39 -13.42
CA GLU A 181 6.22 -6.69 -12.22
C GLU A 181 4.76 -6.21 -12.34
N PHE A 182 4.35 -5.69 -13.50
CA PHE A 182 2.99 -5.22 -13.76
C PHE A 182 1.97 -6.36 -13.65
N ALA A 183 2.28 -7.53 -14.21
CA ALA A 183 1.41 -8.70 -14.13
C ALA A 183 1.06 -9.13 -12.69
N ARG A 184 1.89 -8.75 -11.70
CA ARG A 184 1.58 -9.03 -10.29
C ARG A 184 0.62 -8.02 -9.68
N LEU A 185 0.52 -6.83 -10.24
CA LEU A 185 -0.45 -5.82 -9.83
C LEU A 185 -1.87 -6.22 -10.24
N GLU A 186 -2.04 -6.91 -11.37
CA GLU A 186 -3.34 -7.34 -11.90
C GLU A 186 -4.11 -8.27 -10.94
N GLY A 187 -3.39 -8.97 -10.05
CA GLY A 187 -3.96 -9.83 -9.01
C GLY A 187 -4.18 -9.14 -7.66
N THR A 188 -3.88 -7.84 -7.55
CA THR A 188 -3.99 -7.08 -6.31
C THR A 188 -5.45 -6.97 -5.88
N ARG A 189 -5.71 -7.32 -4.63
CA ARG A 189 -7.05 -7.31 -4.03
C ARG A 189 -7.00 -6.69 -2.66
N TRP A 190 -8.09 -6.05 -2.27
CA TRP A 190 -8.32 -5.75 -0.87
C TRP A 190 -8.42 -7.06 -0.09
N GLN A 191 -7.55 -7.24 0.91
CA GLN A 191 -7.64 -8.37 1.82
C GLN A 191 -8.37 -7.90 3.07
N GLN A 192 -9.53 -8.48 3.33
CA GLN A 192 -10.24 -8.22 4.57
C GLN A 192 -9.36 -8.70 5.73
N GLU A 193 -8.98 -7.76 6.59
CA GLU A 193 -8.20 -8.11 7.78
C GLU A 193 -9.08 -8.88 8.76
N ASP A 194 -8.52 -9.90 9.40
CA ASP A 194 -9.18 -10.52 10.53
C ASP A 194 -9.16 -9.52 11.70
N GLU A 195 -10.33 -8.96 12.03
CA GLU A 195 -10.52 -8.06 13.16
C GLU A 195 -9.98 -8.68 14.47
N ALA A 196 -9.99 -10.01 14.57
CA ALA A 196 -9.45 -10.73 15.71
C ALA A 196 -7.94 -10.53 15.89
N ASP A 197 -7.18 -10.26 14.81
CA ASP A 197 -5.72 -10.15 14.81
C ASP A 197 -5.20 -8.71 14.69
N ALA A 198 -6.08 -7.72 14.47
CA ALA A 198 -5.70 -6.31 14.28
C ALA A 198 -4.79 -5.76 15.39
N PHE A 199 -5.00 -6.21 16.62
CA PHE A 199 -4.22 -5.78 17.78
C PHE A 199 -2.74 -6.21 17.74
N PHE A 200 -2.38 -7.25 16.97
CA PHE A 200 -0.98 -7.65 16.78
C PHE A 200 -0.19 -6.67 15.91
N LYS A 201 -0.87 -5.89 15.05
CA LYS A 201 -0.24 -4.88 14.18
C LYS A 201 0.09 -3.58 14.90
N VAL A 202 -0.45 -3.37 16.10
CA VAL A 202 -0.14 -2.20 16.92
C VAL A 202 1.36 -2.24 17.28
N LYS A 203 2.13 -1.27 16.78
CA LYS A 203 3.56 -1.14 17.10
C LYS A 203 3.74 -1.09 18.63
N GLY A 204 4.51 -2.03 19.19
CA GLY A 204 4.71 -2.19 20.64
C GLY A 204 3.88 -3.32 21.28
N ALA A 205 2.93 -3.92 20.55
CA ALA A 205 2.15 -5.07 21.04
C ALA A 205 3.04 -6.29 21.35
N ARG A 206 4.13 -6.49 20.58
CA ARG A 206 5.06 -7.61 20.76
C ARG A 206 5.71 -7.65 22.15
N ASP A 207 5.84 -6.50 22.80
CA ASP A 207 6.52 -6.35 24.10
C ASP A 207 5.55 -6.54 25.28
N LEU A 208 4.27 -6.75 25.02
CA LEU A 208 3.25 -6.97 26.04
C LEU A 208 3.25 -8.43 26.53
N SER A 209 2.99 -8.61 27.82
CA SER A 209 2.64 -9.91 28.38
C SER A 209 1.33 -10.45 27.79
N ARG A 210 1.08 -11.75 27.96
CA ARG A 210 -0.17 -12.38 27.47
C ARG A 210 -1.44 -11.73 28.05
N ARG A 211 -1.37 -11.29 29.31
CA ARG A 211 -2.46 -10.55 29.95
C ARG A 211 -2.64 -9.20 29.27
N GLU A 212 -1.59 -8.39 29.21
CA GLU A 212 -1.64 -7.06 28.57
C GLU A 212 -2.08 -7.12 27.10
N LEU A 213 -1.71 -8.18 26.36
CA LEU A 213 -2.22 -8.45 25.01
C LEU A 213 -3.74 -8.67 24.98
N ALA A 214 -4.29 -9.37 25.97
CA ALA A 214 -5.74 -9.52 26.09
C ALA A 214 -6.42 -8.17 26.33
N LEU A 215 -5.85 -7.31 27.18
CA LEU A 215 -6.36 -5.95 27.35
C LEU A 215 -6.27 -5.16 26.04
N LEU A 216 -5.12 -5.20 25.36
CA LEU A 216 -4.92 -4.49 24.10
C LEU A 216 -5.94 -4.94 23.05
N ARG A 217 -6.23 -6.25 22.94
CA ARG A 217 -7.27 -6.77 22.02
C ARG A 217 -8.63 -6.12 22.28
N GLU A 218 -9.10 -6.15 23.53
CA GLU A 218 -10.41 -5.58 23.86
C GLU A 218 -10.46 -4.05 23.67
N LEU A 219 -9.33 -3.37 23.89
CA LEU A 219 -9.18 -1.93 23.67
C LEU A 219 -9.16 -1.55 22.19
N VAL A 220 -8.52 -2.35 21.34
CA VAL A 220 -8.52 -2.15 19.88
C VAL A 220 -9.92 -2.36 19.32
N ILE A 221 -10.61 -3.43 19.70
CA ILE A 221 -12.01 -3.69 19.31
C ILE A 221 -12.89 -2.48 19.69
N TRP A 222 -12.82 -2.04 20.95
CA TRP A 222 -13.60 -0.88 21.40
C TRP A 222 -13.26 0.40 20.60
N ARG A 223 -11.97 0.68 20.38
CA ARG A 223 -11.57 1.89 19.65
C ARG A 223 -12.09 1.85 18.23
N ASP A 224 -12.00 0.70 17.57
CA ASP A 224 -12.36 0.54 16.18
C ASP A 224 -13.90 0.59 16.02
N GLU A 225 -14.67 0.07 16.98
CA GLU A 225 -16.13 0.28 17.08
C GLU A 225 -16.49 1.77 17.19
N VAL A 226 -15.83 2.51 18.09
CA VAL A 226 -16.05 3.96 18.25
C VAL A 226 -15.61 4.73 16.99
N ALA A 227 -14.50 4.33 16.38
CA ALA A 227 -14.00 4.90 15.14
C ALA A 227 -15.00 4.73 14.00
N LYS A 228 -15.60 3.54 13.89
CA LYS A 228 -16.68 3.23 12.95
C LYS A 228 -17.95 4.01 13.23
N GLU A 229 -18.39 4.11 14.49
CA GLU A 229 -19.56 4.91 14.89
C GLU A 229 -19.38 6.39 14.51
N MET A 230 -18.19 6.93 14.74
CA MET A 230 -17.87 8.34 14.48
C MET A 230 -17.45 8.62 13.03
N ASP A 231 -17.24 7.57 12.23
CA ASP A 231 -16.57 7.60 10.93
C ASP A 231 -15.28 8.43 10.96
N ARG A 232 -14.36 8.05 11.85
CA ARG A 232 -13.06 8.72 12.04
C ARG A 232 -11.91 7.73 12.05
N ALA A 233 -10.78 8.15 11.49
CA ALA A 233 -9.55 7.37 11.58
C ALA A 233 -9.23 7.00 13.05
N THR A 234 -8.84 5.75 13.27
CA THR A 234 -8.70 5.15 14.62
C THR A 234 -7.77 5.95 15.54
N PHE A 235 -6.67 6.48 15.02
CA PHE A 235 -5.72 7.30 15.77
C PHE A 235 -6.30 8.65 16.25
N ARG A 236 -7.38 9.13 15.63
CA ARG A 236 -8.13 10.33 16.06
C ARG A 236 -9.12 10.04 17.18
N VAL A 237 -9.48 8.77 17.40
CA VAL A 237 -10.25 8.33 18.57
C VAL A 237 -9.33 8.21 19.76
N VAL A 238 -8.38 7.29 19.72
CA VAL A 238 -7.32 7.11 20.74
C VAL A 238 -6.05 6.59 20.07
N GLY A 239 -4.92 7.25 20.30
CA GLY A 239 -3.63 6.85 19.72
C GLY A 239 -3.08 5.55 20.31
N ASN A 240 -2.28 4.82 19.53
CA ASN A 240 -1.72 3.51 19.91
C ASN A 240 -0.97 3.55 21.26
N GLU A 241 -0.17 4.59 21.50
CA GLU A 241 0.59 4.74 22.77
C GLU A 241 -0.31 4.83 24.00
N VAL A 242 -1.51 5.41 23.86
CA VAL A 242 -2.48 5.51 24.95
C VAL A 242 -3.08 4.12 25.21
N LEU A 243 -3.45 3.36 24.17
CA LEU A 243 -3.95 1.99 24.32
C LEU A 243 -2.91 1.08 25.01
N LEU A 244 -1.64 1.17 24.59
CA LEU A 244 -0.54 0.43 25.21
C LEU A 244 -0.35 0.83 26.68
N SER A 245 -0.48 2.12 26.99
CA SER A 245 -0.38 2.62 28.37
C SER A 245 -1.52 2.07 29.22
N ILE A 246 -2.76 2.08 28.74
CA ILE A 246 -3.92 1.50 29.43
C ILE A 246 -3.71 0.00 29.67
N ALA A 247 -3.22 -0.74 28.67
CA ALA A 247 -2.98 -2.17 28.81
C ALA A 247 -1.95 -2.49 29.91
N ARG A 248 -0.90 -1.66 30.04
CA ARG A 248 0.17 -1.80 31.05
C ARG A 248 -0.26 -1.35 32.45
N THR A 249 -0.93 -0.20 32.55
CA THR A 249 -1.29 0.39 33.86
C THR A 249 -2.58 -0.16 34.44
N GLN A 250 -3.43 -0.79 33.62
CA GLN A 250 -4.68 -1.46 34.02
C GLN A 250 -5.58 -0.58 34.91
N PRO A 251 -5.96 0.62 34.43
CA PRO A 251 -6.70 1.61 35.22
C PRO A 251 -8.04 1.07 35.70
N GLN A 252 -8.43 1.40 36.94
CA GLN A 252 -9.66 0.92 37.56
C GLN A 252 -10.74 2.01 37.67
N SER A 253 -10.35 3.27 37.43
CA SER A 253 -11.25 4.42 37.51
C SER A 253 -11.04 5.42 36.38
N ALA A 254 -12.00 6.33 36.19
CA ALA A 254 -11.87 7.44 35.25
C ALA A 254 -10.72 8.39 35.62
N SER A 255 -10.40 8.50 36.92
CA SER A 255 -9.26 9.29 37.38
C SER A 255 -7.94 8.67 36.89
N ASP A 256 -7.81 7.35 36.98
CA ASP A 256 -6.62 6.64 36.50
C ASP A 256 -6.46 6.78 34.98
N LEU A 257 -7.56 6.69 34.24
CA LEU A 257 -7.56 6.95 32.79
C LEU A 257 -7.12 8.38 32.47
N GLY A 258 -7.61 9.37 33.22
CA GLY A 258 -7.24 10.77 33.04
C GLY A 258 -5.77 11.08 33.34
N ALA A 259 -5.10 10.24 34.14
CA ALA A 259 -3.68 10.37 34.42
C ALA A 259 -2.78 9.86 33.27
N ILE A 260 -3.33 9.12 32.30
CA ILE A 260 -2.59 8.61 31.16
C ILE A 260 -2.30 9.75 30.17
N LYS A 261 -1.01 10.00 29.93
CA LYS A 261 -0.56 11.04 28.99
C LYS A 261 -1.14 10.80 27.59
N GLY A 262 -1.79 11.83 27.04
CA GLY A 262 -2.38 11.78 25.70
C GLY A 262 -3.82 11.23 25.66
N MET A 263 -4.42 10.88 26.80
CA MET A 263 -5.83 10.48 26.85
C MET A 263 -6.74 11.63 26.39
N PRO A 264 -7.54 11.46 25.32
CA PRO A 264 -8.39 12.53 24.82
C PRO A 264 -9.51 12.86 25.81
N ARG A 265 -9.57 14.12 26.25
CA ARG A 265 -10.56 14.60 27.24
C ARG A 265 -12.00 14.29 26.85
N GLY A 266 -12.35 14.52 25.58
CA GLY A 266 -13.71 14.26 25.09
C GLY A 266 -14.08 12.77 25.01
N ILE A 267 -13.10 11.86 24.94
CA ILE A 267 -13.31 10.41 25.06
C ILE A 267 -13.45 10.04 26.54
N LEU A 268 -12.57 10.56 27.40
CA LEU A 268 -12.64 10.33 28.85
C LEU A 268 -14.01 10.70 29.43
N GLU A 269 -14.53 11.87 29.08
CA GLU A 269 -15.81 12.39 29.59
C GLU A 269 -17.02 11.59 29.07
N ARG A 270 -17.01 11.14 27.81
CA ARG A 270 -18.20 10.56 27.14
C ARG A 270 -18.19 9.04 26.99
N ARG A 271 -17.01 8.43 27.04
CA ARG A 271 -16.76 7.01 26.75
C ARG A 271 -15.78 6.36 27.75
N GLY A 272 -15.39 7.07 28.82
CA GLY A 272 -14.45 6.54 29.81
C GLY A 272 -14.92 5.24 30.47
N GLN A 273 -16.23 5.09 30.69
CA GLN A 273 -16.79 3.84 31.23
C GLN A 273 -16.68 2.66 30.24
N ASP A 274 -16.76 2.92 28.94
CA ASP A 274 -16.62 1.90 27.90
C ASP A 274 -15.17 1.40 27.83
N VAL A 275 -14.20 2.32 27.98
CA VAL A 275 -12.78 1.96 28.10
C VAL A 275 -12.54 1.09 29.32
N LEU A 276 -13.07 1.47 30.49
CA LEU A 276 -12.96 0.65 31.71
C LEU A 276 -13.66 -0.71 31.55
N ALA A 277 -14.76 -0.77 30.79
CA ALA A 277 -15.42 -2.03 30.47
C ALA A 277 -14.54 -2.92 29.58
N ALA A 278 -13.86 -2.35 28.57
CA ALA A 278 -12.89 -3.08 27.75
C ALA A 278 -11.72 -3.62 28.59
N VAL A 279 -11.20 -2.81 29.52
CA VAL A 279 -10.19 -3.25 30.50
C VAL A 279 -10.70 -4.43 31.32
N ARG A 280 -11.93 -4.36 31.87
CA ARG A 280 -12.53 -5.46 32.64
C ARG A 280 -12.70 -6.72 31.78
N ARG A 281 -13.13 -6.61 30.52
CA ARG A 281 -13.21 -7.74 29.60
C ARG A 281 -11.84 -8.40 29.42
N GLY A 282 -10.79 -7.61 29.17
CA GLY A 282 -9.42 -8.12 29.00
C GLY A 282 -8.87 -8.80 30.25
N MET A 283 -9.20 -8.26 31.43
CA MET A 283 -8.86 -8.86 32.73
C MET A 283 -9.65 -10.15 33.02
N SER A 284 -10.87 -10.27 32.51
CA SER A 284 -11.72 -11.46 32.71
C SER A 284 -11.34 -12.65 31.82
N VAL A 285 -10.48 -12.46 30.82
CA VAL A 285 -10.05 -13.55 29.92
C VAL A 285 -9.35 -14.65 30.74
N PRO A 286 -9.81 -15.92 30.68
CA PRO A 286 -9.14 -17.02 31.35
C PRO A 286 -7.68 -17.21 30.91
N GLU A 287 -6.80 -17.65 31.82
CA GLU A 287 -5.35 -17.81 31.58
C GLU A 287 -5.01 -18.74 30.39
N ASP A 288 -5.81 -19.78 30.20
CA ASP A 288 -5.71 -20.74 29.09
C ASP A 288 -6.14 -20.13 27.74
N ARG A 289 -6.96 -19.08 27.77
CA ARG A 289 -7.45 -18.35 26.59
C ARG A 289 -6.69 -17.06 26.30
N LEU A 290 -5.67 -16.71 27.09
CA LEU A 290 -4.91 -15.49 26.82
C LEU A 290 -4.19 -15.58 25.48
N PRO A 291 -4.28 -14.51 24.66
CA PRO A 291 -3.62 -14.47 23.36
C PRO A 291 -2.13 -14.63 23.54
N LYS A 292 -1.51 -15.19 22.51
CA LYS A 292 -0.06 -15.30 22.40
C LYS A 292 0.31 -14.54 21.15
N PHE A 293 1.24 -13.60 21.27
CA PHE A 293 1.80 -12.95 20.10
C PHE A 293 2.30 -14.03 19.14
N PRO A 294 1.90 -14.01 17.85
CA PRO A 294 2.32 -15.00 16.89
C PRO A 294 3.84 -15.09 16.90
N ARG A 295 4.36 -16.24 17.29
CA ARG A 295 5.79 -16.48 17.13
C ARG A 295 6.01 -16.58 15.63
N GLY A 296 6.87 -15.72 15.08
CA GLY A 296 7.35 -15.89 13.72
C GLY A 296 7.84 -17.32 13.54
N GLN A 297 7.76 -17.83 12.31
CA GLN A 297 8.18 -19.19 11.98
C GLN A 297 9.55 -19.47 12.62
N ARG A 298 9.58 -20.46 13.51
CA ARG A 298 10.79 -20.84 14.22
C ARG A 298 11.60 -21.69 13.26
N TRP A 299 12.58 -21.07 12.62
CA TRP A 299 13.53 -21.77 11.78
C TRP A 299 14.48 -22.56 12.67
N ASP A 300 14.84 -23.76 12.24
CA ASP A 300 15.95 -24.48 12.85
C ASP A 300 17.22 -23.61 12.76
N LYS A 301 18.11 -23.79 13.75
CA LYS A 301 19.35 -23.01 13.82
C LYS A 301 20.26 -23.42 12.67
N ASP A 302 20.16 -22.69 11.57
CA ASP A 302 21.04 -22.81 10.42
C ASP A 302 22.27 -21.94 10.62
N SER A 303 23.35 -22.55 11.10
CA SER A 303 24.62 -21.86 11.36
C SER A 303 25.24 -21.22 10.10
N GLY A 304 24.83 -21.65 8.91
CA GLY A 304 25.32 -21.11 7.63
C GLY A 304 24.45 -20.01 7.04
N LEU A 305 23.28 -19.70 7.62
CA LEU A 305 22.33 -18.75 7.04
C LEU A 305 22.93 -17.35 6.90
N ASP A 306 23.55 -16.83 7.98
CA ASP A 306 24.13 -15.49 7.96
C ASP A 306 25.26 -15.37 6.93
N SER A 307 26.09 -16.41 6.81
CA SER A 307 27.15 -16.50 5.79
C SER A 307 26.57 -16.52 4.37
N ARG A 308 25.51 -17.31 4.12
CA ARG A 308 24.83 -17.33 2.82
C ARG A 308 24.22 -15.98 2.48
N VAL A 309 23.53 -15.35 3.42
CA VAL A 309 22.93 -14.02 3.22
C VAL A 309 24.01 -12.98 2.92
N ALA A 310 25.15 -13.00 3.61
CA ALA A 310 26.27 -12.10 3.34
C ALA A 310 26.86 -12.29 1.93
N LEU A 311 27.04 -13.54 1.49
CA LEU A 311 27.54 -13.84 0.14
C LEU A 311 26.55 -13.43 -0.94
N LEU A 312 25.25 -13.73 -0.76
CA LEU A 312 24.20 -13.27 -1.67
C LEU A 312 24.12 -11.74 -1.73
N LYS A 313 24.29 -11.05 -0.59
CA LYS A 313 24.31 -9.60 -0.51
C LYS A 313 25.42 -9.00 -1.39
N ASN A 314 26.62 -9.57 -1.33
CA ASN A 314 27.75 -9.14 -2.15
C ASN A 314 27.48 -9.37 -3.65
N ALA A 315 26.94 -10.53 -4.02
CA ALA A 315 26.57 -10.84 -5.39
C ALA A 315 25.50 -9.85 -5.93
N ARG A 316 24.49 -9.53 -5.11
CA ARG A 316 23.48 -8.53 -5.44
C ARG A 316 24.10 -7.15 -5.60
N ASP A 317 24.99 -6.72 -4.71
CA ASP A 317 25.61 -5.39 -4.80
C ASP A 317 26.47 -5.23 -6.07
N ALA A 318 27.17 -6.29 -6.48
CA ALA A 318 27.89 -6.32 -7.75
C ALA A 318 26.92 -6.21 -8.95
N ALA A 319 25.81 -6.95 -8.92
CA ALA A 319 24.77 -6.86 -9.95
C ALA A 319 24.09 -5.49 -9.99
N ALA A 320 23.79 -4.91 -8.83
CA ALA A 320 23.19 -3.58 -8.69
C ALA A 320 24.09 -2.50 -9.28
N ALA A 321 25.41 -2.57 -9.02
CA ALA A 321 26.39 -1.67 -9.64
C ALA A 321 26.46 -1.85 -11.17
N ARG A 322 26.47 -3.11 -11.66
CA ARG A 322 26.46 -3.43 -13.10
C ARG A 322 25.22 -2.91 -13.81
N LEU A 323 24.07 -2.99 -13.15
CA LEU A 323 22.77 -2.60 -13.68
C LEU A 323 22.42 -1.12 -13.37
N SER A 324 23.25 -0.40 -12.62
CA SER A 324 22.94 0.95 -12.14
C SER A 324 21.58 1.03 -11.42
N LEU A 325 21.27 0.03 -10.59
CA LEU A 325 20.03 -0.06 -9.82
C LEU A 325 20.30 0.10 -8.33
N ASP A 326 19.29 0.57 -7.59
CA ASP A 326 19.31 0.47 -6.13
C ASP A 326 19.31 -1.01 -5.71
N PRO A 327 20.18 -1.43 -4.77
CA PRO A 327 20.23 -2.82 -4.35
C PRO A 327 18.91 -3.33 -3.76
N GLY A 328 18.16 -2.49 -3.05
CA GLY A 328 16.87 -2.84 -2.47
C GLY A 328 15.78 -3.05 -3.52
N VAL A 329 15.78 -2.24 -4.58
CA VAL A 329 14.91 -2.43 -5.76
C VAL A 329 15.26 -3.76 -6.45
N LEU A 330 16.54 -4.02 -6.67
CA LEU A 330 17.00 -5.23 -7.35
C LEU A 330 16.68 -6.50 -6.55
N CYS A 331 16.98 -6.54 -5.25
CA CYS A 331 16.63 -7.67 -4.39
C CYS A 331 16.61 -7.23 -2.93
N SER A 332 15.42 -7.19 -2.33
CA SER A 332 15.25 -6.83 -0.92
C SER A 332 15.97 -7.81 0.00
N ARG A 333 16.32 -7.33 1.20
CA ARG A 333 16.95 -8.17 2.23
C ARG A 333 16.10 -9.41 2.54
N ASP A 334 14.79 -9.23 2.70
CA ASP A 334 13.87 -10.33 3.02
C ASP A 334 13.86 -11.40 1.93
N ARG A 335 13.98 -10.98 0.66
CA ARG A 335 14.10 -11.91 -0.47
C ARG A 335 15.44 -12.65 -0.46
N LEU A 336 16.55 -11.96 -0.14
CA LEU A 336 17.85 -12.63 0.05
C LEU A 336 17.80 -13.68 1.17
N GLU A 337 17.16 -13.35 2.30
CA GLU A 337 16.96 -14.30 3.39
C GLU A 337 16.09 -15.49 2.97
N ALA A 338 15.03 -15.27 2.20
CA ALA A 338 14.18 -16.33 1.66
C ALA A 338 14.96 -17.27 0.71
N ILE A 339 15.76 -16.70 -0.20
CA ILE A 339 16.64 -17.48 -1.10
C ILE A 339 17.68 -18.27 -0.29
N ALA A 340 18.33 -17.63 0.68
CA ALA A 340 19.34 -18.28 1.52
C ALA A 340 18.78 -19.43 2.35
N ARG A 341 17.51 -19.34 2.78
CA ARG A 341 16.80 -20.42 3.49
C ARG A 341 16.42 -21.56 2.57
N LYS A 342 15.84 -21.28 1.39
CA LYS A 342 15.53 -22.31 0.39
C LYS A 342 16.81 -23.01 -0.11
N ASN A 343 17.93 -22.27 -0.18
CA ASN A 343 19.24 -22.73 -0.64
C ASN A 343 19.16 -23.47 -2.00
N PRO A 344 18.62 -22.82 -3.06
CA PRO A 344 18.35 -23.47 -4.33
C PRO A 344 19.63 -23.97 -5.00
N ALA A 345 19.53 -25.13 -5.67
CA ALA A 345 20.63 -25.72 -6.45
C ALA A 345 20.61 -25.31 -7.93
N SER A 346 19.52 -24.69 -8.39
CA SER A 346 19.32 -24.25 -9.77
C SER A 346 18.55 -22.93 -9.84
N THR A 347 18.59 -22.25 -10.98
CA THR A 347 17.79 -21.04 -11.24
C THR A 347 16.28 -21.37 -11.27
N SER A 348 15.91 -22.57 -11.68
CA SER A 348 14.52 -23.06 -11.61
C SER A 348 14.01 -23.13 -10.17
N GLU A 349 14.78 -23.73 -9.25
CA GLU A 349 14.44 -23.76 -7.82
C GLU A 349 14.43 -22.37 -7.18
N MET A 350 15.24 -21.44 -7.70
CA MET A 350 15.28 -20.06 -7.21
C MET A 350 13.99 -19.30 -7.54
N ILE A 351 13.41 -19.52 -8.72
CA ILE A 351 12.15 -18.89 -9.15
C ILE A 351 10.96 -19.38 -8.28
N GLU A 352 11.04 -20.58 -7.69
CA GLU A 352 10.04 -21.08 -6.75
C GLU A 352 10.02 -20.30 -5.42
N VAL A 353 11.07 -19.54 -5.11
CA VAL A 353 11.13 -18.75 -3.87
C VAL A 353 10.11 -17.61 -3.99
N PRO A 354 9.15 -17.49 -3.05
CA PRO A 354 8.14 -16.45 -3.10
C PRO A 354 8.75 -15.06 -3.25
N GLY A 355 8.26 -14.32 -4.25
CA GLY A 355 8.72 -12.97 -4.52
C GLY A 355 9.98 -12.88 -5.40
N VAL A 356 10.65 -13.97 -5.75
CA VAL A 356 11.65 -13.99 -6.82
C VAL A 356 10.96 -13.88 -8.19
N ARG A 357 11.68 -13.36 -9.18
CA ARG A 357 11.20 -13.12 -10.55
C ARG A 357 12.09 -13.88 -11.51
N ARG A 358 11.57 -14.17 -12.70
CA ARG A 358 12.36 -14.74 -13.78
C ARG A 358 13.51 -13.82 -14.16
N TRP A 359 13.27 -12.51 -14.22
CA TRP A 359 14.35 -11.57 -14.51
C TRP A 359 15.42 -11.50 -13.41
N HIS A 360 15.07 -11.68 -12.12
CA HIS A 360 16.08 -11.80 -11.05
C HIS A 360 16.99 -13.02 -11.27
N ALA A 361 16.39 -14.17 -11.61
CA ALA A 361 17.15 -15.39 -11.89
C ALA A 361 18.02 -15.25 -13.15
N ALA A 362 17.54 -14.52 -14.17
CA ALA A 362 18.34 -14.23 -15.35
C ALA A 362 19.57 -13.33 -15.03
N GLU A 363 19.40 -12.31 -14.19
CA GLU A 363 20.45 -11.32 -13.93
C GLU A 363 21.42 -11.69 -12.80
N MET A 364 20.96 -12.44 -11.81
CA MET A 364 21.72 -12.76 -10.59
C MET A 364 21.80 -14.25 -10.31
N GLY A 365 21.09 -15.10 -11.06
CA GLY A 365 20.92 -16.52 -10.75
C GLY A 365 22.25 -17.25 -10.58
N GLU A 366 23.11 -17.21 -11.59
CA GLU A 366 24.43 -17.88 -11.54
C GLU A 366 25.29 -17.38 -10.38
N ALA A 367 25.40 -16.07 -10.21
CA ALA A 367 26.17 -15.46 -9.12
C ALA A 367 25.63 -15.85 -7.73
N PHE A 368 24.32 -15.97 -7.58
CA PHE A 368 23.68 -16.43 -6.36
C PHE A 368 23.93 -17.92 -6.12
N LEU A 369 23.85 -18.76 -7.15
CA LEU A 369 24.15 -20.19 -7.03
C LEU A 369 25.60 -20.43 -6.62
N ASP A 370 26.55 -19.67 -7.19
CA ASP A 370 27.96 -19.78 -6.83
C ASP A 370 28.24 -19.27 -5.42
N ALA A 371 27.58 -18.18 -4.99
CA ALA A 371 27.60 -17.72 -3.61
C ALA A 371 27.08 -18.78 -2.64
N LEU A 372 25.96 -19.44 -2.97
CA LEU A 372 25.37 -20.50 -2.13
C LEU A 372 26.24 -21.76 -2.06
N LYS A 373 26.88 -22.16 -3.17
CA LYS A 373 27.86 -23.27 -3.19
C LYS A 373 29.07 -22.97 -2.32
N SER A 374 29.58 -21.74 -2.39
CA SER A 374 30.77 -21.30 -1.63
C SER A 374 30.52 -21.29 -0.12
N ALA A 375 29.28 -21.12 0.32
CA ALA A 375 28.89 -21.15 1.73
C ALA A 375 28.75 -22.58 2.31
N LYS A 376 28.83 -23.64 1.47
CA LYS A 376 28.78 -25.04 1.91
C LYS A 376 30.15 -25.58 2.36
N VAL A 377 31.20 -24.75 2.31
CA VAL A 377 32.57 -25.07 2.73
C VAL A 377 32.85 -24.53 4.13
#